data_AF-A0AB73GB22-F1
#
_entry.id   AF-A0AB73GB22-F1
#
_cell.length_a   1.000
_cell.length_b   1.000
_cell.length_c   1.000
_cell.angle_alpha   90.00
_cell.angle_beta   90.00
_cell.angle_gamma   90.00
#
_symmetry.space_group_name_H-M   'P 1'
#
loop_
_entity.id
_entity.type
_entity.pdbx_description
1 polymer ?
#
loop_
_entity_poly.entity_id
_entity_poly.type
_entity_poly.pdbx_seq_one_letter_code
_entity_poly.pdbx_strand_id
1 'polypeptide(L)'
;MAVRFDGLHEAWASADYDLSIEIRHRARYEIVLTGRPTVFTLHYLQHVARHLRNVLAGFDALDAPLDTVSLLDDEERAQLRAHAEPVAVHGTFLEQFAQRAASAPDSIAVATAEASLAYAELDEQSSRLASFLHRRTAARPVNTNRIGFRRDPRSDSEKEHRPCWA
;
A
#
# COMPACT_ATOMS: atom_id res chain seq x y z
N MET A 1 15.91 -32.53 -7.35
CA MET A 1 15.61 -32.18 -8.75
C MET A 1 16.16 -30.79 -9.02
N ALA A 2 17.16 -30.62 -9.90
CA ALA A 2 17.77 -29.31 -10.15
C ALA A 2 17.10 -28.66 -11.37
N VAL A 3 16.12 -27.78 -11.11
CA VAL A 3 15.49 -26.96 -12.15
C VAL A 3 16.41 -25.75 -12.38
N ARG A 4 17.14 -25.76 -13.50
CA ARG A 4 17.86 -24.57 -13.99
C ARG A 4 16.95 -23.85 -14.97
N PHE A 5 16.82 -22.54 -14.79
CA PHE A 5 16.18 -21.65 -15.74
C PHE A 5 17.30 -21.03 -16.59
N ASP A 6 17.64 -21.67 -17.70
CA ASP A 6 18.54 -21.11 -18.70
C ASP A 6 17.70 -20.69 -19.91
N GLY A 7 17.99 -19.52 -20.48
CA GLY A 7 17.29 -19.04 -21.67
C GLY A 7 16.01 -18.26 -21.40
N LEU A 8 16.07 -17.25 -20.53
CA LEU A 8 15.21 -16.08 -20.73
C LEU A 8 15.76 -15.34 -21.97
N HIS A 9 15.17 -15.62 -23.14
CA HIS A 9 15.46 -15.01 -24.47
C HIS A 9 16.19 -15.90 -25.48
N GLU A 10 15.57 -17.01 -25.89
CA GLU A 10 15.69 -17.40 -27.30
C GLU A 10 14.31 -17.51 -27.93
N ALA A 11 13.95 -16.43 -28.60
CA ALA A 11 12.77 -16.34 -29.44
C ALA A 11 12.97 -17.22 -30.68
N TRP A 12 12.51 -18.46 -30.62
CA TRP A 12 12.08 -19.18 -31.82
C TRP A 12 10.91 -20.11 -31.49
N ALA A 13 9.77 -19.80 -32.12
CA ALA A 13 8.55 -20.58 -32.27
C ALA A 13 7.56 -20.67 -31.07
N SER A 14 6.87 -19.56 -30.78
CA SER A 14 5.39 -19.52 -30.75
C SER A 14 4.95 -18.09 -30.46
N ALA A 15 4.72 -17.31 -31.52
CA ALA A 15 4.26 -15.93 -31.40
C ALA A 15 2.78 -15.82 -31.03
N ASP A 16 2.05 -16.93 -30.84
CA ASP A 16 0.59 -16.92 -30.68
C ASP A 16 0.13 -16.65 -29.24
N TYR A 17 0.97 -16.91 -28.24
CA TYR A 17 0.59 -16.78 -26.83
C TYR A 17 1.40 -15.71 -26.10
N ASP A 18 0.79 -15.07 -25.10
CA ASP A 18 1.45 -14.06 -24.26
C ASP A 18 2.46 -14.66 -23.29
N LEU A 19 2.21 -15.88 -22.82
CA LEU A 19 3.09 -16.71 -22.00
C LEU A 19 3.10 -18.14 -22.55
N SER A 20 4.29 -18.67 -22.79
CA SER A 20 4.52 -20.06 -23.18
C SER A 20 5.41 -20.76 -22.15
N ILE A 21 5.03 -21.98 -21.80
CA ILE A 21 5.79 -22.85 -20.89
C ILE A 21 6.17 -24.10 -21.69
N GLU A 22 7.47 -24.32 -21.89
CA GLU A 22 7.98 -25.49 -22.59
C GLU A 22 8.74 -26.39 -21.61
N ILE A 23 8.40 -27.68 -21.59
CA ILE A 23 9.08 -28.66 -20.76
C ILE A 23 9.88 -29.57 -21.69
N ARG A 24 11.21 -29.52 -21.57
CA ARG A 24 12.13 -30.33 -22.36
C ARG A 24 12.73 -31.42 -21.47
N HIS A 25 12.73 -32.65 -21.98
CA HIS A 25 13.39 -33.78 -21.33
C HIS A 25 14.59 -34.21 -22.17
N ARG A 26 15.80 -33.96 -21.67
CA ARG A 26 17.06 -34.41 -22.30
C ARG A 26 17.81 -35.40 -21.40
N ALA A 27 18.39 -34.89 -20.31
CA ALA A 27 18.97 -35.70 -19.23
C ALA A 27 18.45 -35.29 -17.85
N ARG A 28 17.81 -34.12 -17.78
CA ARG A 28 17.04 -33.56 -16.67
C ARG A 28 15.82 -32.87 -17.28
N TYR A 29 14.80 -32.63 -16.47
CA TYR A 29 13.70 -31.76 -16.86
C TYR A 29 14.18 -30.31 -16.86
N GLU A 30 14.04 -29.67 -18.02
CA GLU A 30 14.27 -28.24 -18.22
C GLU A 30 12.92 -27.58 -18.51
N ILE A 31 12.62 -26.49 -17.81
CA ILE A 31 11.38 -25.74 -17.96
C ILE A 31 11.75 -24.34 -18.43
N VAL A 32 11.32 -23.99 -19.64
CA VAL A 32 11.58 -22.69 -20.26
C VAL A 32 10.29 -21.89 -20.23
N LEU A 33 10.35 -20.69 -19.64
CA LEU A 33 9.24 -19.74 -19.63
C LEU A 33 9.56 -18.59 -20.59
N THR A 34 8.73 -18.44 -21.61
CA THR A 34 8.87 -17.39 -22.61
C THR A 34 7.63 -16.49 -22.53
N GLY A 35 7.83 -15.23 -22.13
CA GLY A 35 6.77 -14.23 -22.09
C GLY A 35 7.03 -13.09 -23.07
N ARG A 36 5.96 -12.48 -23.59
CA ARG A 36 6.08 -11.25 -24.38
C ARG A 36 6.54 -10.09 -23.49
N PRO A 37 7.62 -9.37 -23.80
CA PRO A 37 8.15 -8.30 -22.96
C PRO A 37 7.23 -7.08 -22.89
N THR A 38 6.29 -6.94 -23.82
CA THR A 38 5.25 -5.90 -23.82
C THR A 38 4.16 -6.15 -22.77
N VAL A 39 3.97 -7.40 -22.35
CA VAL A 39 2.91 -7.80 -21.40
C VAL A 39 3.52 -8.20 -20.05
N PHE A 40 4.66 -8.90 -20.06
CA PHE A 40 5.29 -9.44 -18.87
C PHE A 40 6.69 -8.88 -18.66
N THR A 41 6.94 -8.39 -17.45
CA THR A 41 8.28 -8.03 -17.01
C THR A 41 9.10 -9.28 -16.66
N LEU A 42 10.42 -9.18 -16.80
CA LEU A 42 11.36 -10.20 -16.35
C LEU A 42 11.11 -10.64 -14.89
N HIS A 43 10.84 -9.67 -14.01
CA HIS A 43 10.54 -9.93 -12.59
C HIS A 43 9.31 -10.82 -12.41
N TYR A 44 8.24 -10.58 -13.18
CA TYR A 44 7.04 -11.41 -13.14
C TYR A 44 7.33 -12.85 -13.57
N LEU A 45 8.08 -13.05 -14.66
CA LEU A 45 8.47 -14.39 -15.12
C LEU A 45 9.33 -15.13 -14.08
N GLN A 46 10.21 -14.42 -13.37
CA GLN A 46 11.00 -14.98 -12.28
C GLN A 46 10.13 -15.43 -11.10
N HIS A 47 9.10 -14.67 -10.73
CA HIS A 47 8.14 -15.06 -9.70
C HIS A 47 7.32 -16.29 -10.12
N VAL A 48 6.78 -16.32 -11.33
CA VAL A 48 6.06 -17.49 -11.86
C VAL A 48 6.96 -18.74 -11.86
N ALA A 49 8.22 -18.61 -12.28
CA ALA A 49 9.19 -19.69 -12.25
C ALA A 49 9.46 -20.20 -10.83
N ARG A 50 9.57 -19.30 -9.84
CA ARG A 50 9.76 -19.63 -8.43
C ARG A 50 8.54 -20.36 -7.85
N HIS A 51 7.33 -19.87 -8.11
CA HIS A 51 6.10 -20.53 -7.68
C HIS A 51 5.95 -21.92 -8.29
N LEU A 52 6.22 -22.07 -9.59
CA LEU A 52 6.16 -23.37 -10.27
C LEU A 52 7.15 -24.36 -9.64
N ARG A 53 8.37 -23.90 -9.33
CA ARG A 53 9.36 -24.71 -8.62
C ARG A 53 8.87 -25.10 -7.22
N ASN A 54 8.27 -24.19 -6.47
CA ASN A 54 7.77 -24.47 -5.12
C ASN A 54 6.64 -25.50 -5.15
N VAL A 55 5.73 -25.39 -6.11
CA VAL A 55 4.67 -26.36 -6.34
C VAL A 55 5.24 -27.73 -6.68
N LEU A 56 6.16 -27.80 -7.65
CA LEU A 56 6.80 -29.06 -8.06
C LEU A 56 7.60 -29.70 -6.93
N ALA A 57 8.19 -28.91 -6.03
CA ALA A 57 8.91 -29.39 -4.87
C ALA A 57 8.00 -29.80 -3.70
N GLY A 58 6.79 -29.23 -3.61
CA GLY A 58 5.81 -29.54 -2.57
C GLY A 58 4.99 -30.81 -2.84
N PHE A 59 5.07 -31.39 -4.04
CA PHE A 59 4.46 -32.69 -4.33
C PHE A 59 5.36 -33.84 -3.87
N ASP A 60 5.09 -34.37 -2.67
CA ASP A 60 5.72 -35.61 -2.19
C ASP A 60 5.10 -36.86 -2.85
N ALA A 61 3.85 -36.79 -3.30
CA ALA A 61 3.14 -37.83 -4.04
C ALA A 61 2.24 -37.22 -5.12
N LEU A 62 2.09 -37.89 -6.27
CA LEU A 62 1.22 -37.42 -7.36
C LEU A 62 -0.26 -37.31 -6.97
N ASP A 63 -0.70 -38.07 -5.97
CA ASP A 63 -2.08 -38.09 -5.49
C ASP A 63 -2.33 -37.12 -4.32
N ALA A 64 -1.35 -36.28 -3.97
CA ALA A 64 -1.52 -35.31 -2.90
C ALA A 64 -2.58 -34.25 -3.28
N PRO A 65 -3.48 -33.88 -2.35
CA PRO A 65 -4.45 -32.82 -2.58
C PRO A 65 -3.78 -31.49 -2.91
N LEU A 66 -4.29 -30.81 -3.95
CA LEU A 66 -3.73 -29.52 -4.41
C LEU A 66 -3.79 -28.40 -3.36
N ASP A 67 -4.64 -28.52 -2.34
CA ASP A 67 -4.76 -27.54 -1.25
C ASP A 67 -3.57 -27.57 -0.28
N THR A 68 -2.83 -28.69 -0.22
CA THR A 68 -1.67 -28.85 0.65
C THR A 68 -0.40 -28.22 0.08
N VAL A 69 -0.37 -27.97 -1.22
CA VAL A 69 0.81 -27.45 -1.92
C VAL A 69 0.79 -25.92 -1.91
N SER A 70 1.76 -25.33 -1.21
CA SER A 70 1.90 -23.88 -1.18
C SER A 70 2.46 -23.35 -2.49
N LEU A 71 1.87 -22.29 -3.04
CA LEU A 71 2.42 -21.56 -4.20
C LEU A 71 3.61 -20.67 -3.80
N LEU A 72 3.56 -20.12 -2.59
CA LEU A 72 4.54 -19.18 -2.08
C LEU A 72 5.65 -19.92 -1.33
N ASP A 73 6.89 -19.58 -1.64
CA ASP A 73 8.01 -20.08 -0.86
C ASP A 73 8.13 -19.38 0.52
N ASP A 74 9.03 -19.87 1.37
CA ASP A 74 9.23 -19.32 2.70
C ASP A 74 9.67 -17.84 2.67
N GLU A 75 10.43 -17.45 1.65
CA GLU A 75 10.95 -16.09 1.50
C GLU A 75 9.83 -15.12 1.14
N GLU A 76 8.99 -15.47 0.17
CA GLU A 76 7.82 -14.69 -0.24
C GLU A 76 6.80 -14.57 0.91
N ARG A 77 6.58 -15.65 1.67
CA ARG A 77 5.74 -15.62 2.88
C ARG A 77 6.31 -14.70 3.95
N ALA A 78 7.63 -14.69 4.15
CA ALA A 78 8.27 -13.79 5.10
C ALA A 78 8.14 -12.33 4.68
N GLN A 79 8.31 -12.02 3.38
CA GLN A 79 8.15 -10.66 2.85
C GLN A 79 6.72 -10.13 3.02
N LEU A 80 5.71 -10.96 2.73
CA LEU A 80 4.31 -10.59 2.93
C LEU A 80 3.99 -10.34 4.40
N ARG A 81 4.53 -11.15 5.31
CA ARG A 81 4.36 -10.94 6.76
C ARG A 81 5.00 -9.63 7.21
N ALA A 82 6.23 -9.34 6.75
CA ALA A 82 6.92 -8.10 7.10
C ALA A 82 6.16 -6.83 6.64
N HIS A 83 5.49 -6.88 5.48
CA HIS A 83 4.65 -5.77 5.01
C HIS A 83 3.33 -5.65 5.77
N ALA A 84 2.89 -6.72 6.42
CA ALA A 84 1.62 -6.77 7.14
C ALA A 84 1.77 -6.47 8.64
N GLU A 85 2.99 -6.34 9.16
CA GLU A 85 3.18 -5.98 10.57
C GLU A 85 2.68 -4.55 10.81
N PRO A 86 1.59 -4.37 11.57
CA PRO A 86 1.10 -3.04 11.88
C PRO A 86 2.16 -2.34 12.73
N VAL A 87 2.61 -1.17 12.27
CA VAL A 87 3.44 -0.30 13.10
C VAL A 87 2.64 0.02 14.35
N ALA A 88 3.15 -0.39 15.52
CA ALA A 88 2.52 -0.13 16.79
C ALA A 88 2.49 1.38 17.03
N VAL A 89 1.32 1.98 16.86
CA VAL A 89 1.09 3.39 17.19
C VAL A 89 0.67 3.45 18.66
N HIS A 90 1.48 4.11 19.49
CA HIS A 90 1.17 4.30 20.90
C HIS A 90 0.41 5.61 21.11
N GLY A 91 -0.65 5.54 21.92
CA GLY A 91 -1.45 6.71 22.28
C GLY A 91 -2.53 7.07 21.26
N THR A 92 -3.32 8.08 21.60
CA THR A 92 -4.38 8.59 20.75
C THR A 92 -3.82 9.50 19.65
N PHE A 93 -4.58 9.69 18.57
CA PHE A 93 -4.23 10.67 17.54
C PHE A 93 -4.03 12.07 18.13
N LEU A 94 -4.85 12.45 19.13
CA LEU A 94 -4.76 13.72 19.84
C LEU A 94 -3.43 13.85 20.60
N GLU A 95 -2.97 12.80 21.28
CA GLU A 95 -1.69 12.80 22.00
C GLU A 95 -0.50 12.98 21.04
N GLN A 96 -0.52 12.27 19.91
CA GLN A 96 0.52 12.40 18.90
C GLN A 96 0.50 13.77 18.22
N PHE A 97 -0.69 14.32 17.97
CA PHE A 97 -0.85 15.67 17.45
C PHE A 97 -0.29 16.72 18.41
N ALA A 98 -0.63 16.64 19.70
CA ALA A 98 -0.12 17.55 20.73
C ALA A 98 1.41 17.45 20.86
N GLN A 99 1.97 16.24 20.79
CA GLN A 99 3.42 16.04 20.81
C GLN A 99 4.10 16.67 19.57
N ARG A 100 3.50 16.56 18.39
CA ARG A 100 3.97 17.22 17.17
C ARG A 100 3.88 18.74 17.27
N ALA A 101 2.78 19.28 17.80
CA ALA A 101 2.61 20.72 17.99
C ALA A 101 3.62 21.30 18.99
N ALA A 102 3.99 20.55 20.03
CA ALA A 102 5.01 20.97 20.98
C ALA A 102 6.44 20.86 20.43
N SER A 103 6.74 19.82 19.65
CA SER A 103 8.10 19.54 19.15
C SER A 103 8.46 20.30 17.87
N ALA A 104 7.48 20.64 17.04
CA ALA A 104 7.68 21.34 15.78
C ALA A 104 6.55 22.35 15.52
N PRO A 105 6.44 23.41 16.36
CA PRO A 105 5.32 24.34 16.34
C PRO A 105 5.18 25.08 15.01
N ASP A 106 6.30 25.46 14.40
CA ASP A 106 6.35 26.21 13.14
C ASP A 106 6.27 25.32 11.88
N SER A 107 6.18 24.00 12.06
CA SER A 107 6.02 23.08 10.93
C SER A 107 4.61 23.17 10.37
N ILE A 108 4.49 23.17 9.04
CA ILE A 108 3.19 23.21 8.35
C ILE A 108 2.43 21.91 8.64
N ALA A 109 1.22 22.05 9.21
CA ALA A 109 0.32 20.94 9.51
C ALA A 109 -0.72 20.74 8.40
N VAL A 110 -1.26 21.84 7.87
CA VAL A 110 -2.24 21.83 6.78
C VAL A 110 -1.82 22.88 5.76
N ALA A 111 -1.74 22.48 4.50
CA ALA A 111 -1.54 23.38 3.37
C ALA A 111 -2.73 23.27 2.43
N THR A 112 -3.29 24.41 2.05
CA THR A 112 -4.24 24.57 0.96
C THR A 112 -3.61 25.44 -0.12
N ALA A 113 -4.31 25.64 -1.24
CA ALA A 113 -3.86 26.57 -2.27
C ALA A 113 -3.76 28.03 -1.77
N GLU A 114 -4.46 28.37 -0.68
CA GLU A 114 -4.66 29.75 -0.22
C GLU A 114 -3.93 30.06 1.08
N ALA A 115 -3.68 29.05 1.91
CA ALA A 115 -3.10 29.23 3.23
C ALA A 115 -2.34 27.98 3.68
N SER A 116 -1.33 28.22 4.51
CA SER A 116 -0.65 27.19 5.28
C SER A 116 -0.86 27.48 6.75
N LEU A 117 -1.27 26.46 7.51
CA LEU A 117 -1.39 26.53 8.96
C LEU A 117 -0.28 25.69 9.58
N ALA A 118 0.47 26.28 10.49
CA ALA A 118 1.43 25.57 11.31
C ALA A 118 0.73 24.73 12.39
N TYR A 119 1.44 23.75 12.95
CA TYR A 119 0.87 22.91 14.02
C TYR A 119 0.41 23.72 15.23
N ALA A 120 1.15 24.76 15.62
CA ALA A 120 0.76 25.64 16.73
C ALA A 120 -0.56 26.39 16.46
N GLU A 121 -0.71 26.93 15.26
CA GLU A 121 -1.91 27.69 14.86
C GLU A 121 -3.14 26.78 14.77
N LEU A 122 -2.95 25.56 14.24
CA LEU A 122 -4.01 24.57 14.15
C LEU A 122 -4.47 24.09 15.53
N ASP A 123 -3.54 23.86 16.45
CA ASP A 123 -3.85 23.46 17.83
C ASP A 123 -4.67 24.54 18.57
N GLU A 124 -4.27 25.81 18.41
CA GLU A 124 -4.97 26.92 19.04
C GLU A 124 -6.39 27.09 18.50
N GLN A 125 -6.56 27.04 17.17
CA GLN A 125 -7.87 27.13 16.53
C GLN A 125 -8.78 25.95 16.88
N SER A 126 -8.23 24.74 16.91
CA SER A 126 -8.92 23.52 17.33
C SER A 126 -9.40 23.62 18.78
N SER A 127 -8.53 24.08 19.68
CA SER A 127 -8.84 24.27 21.10
C SER A 127 -9.93 25.35 21.32
N ARG A 128 -9.89 26.44 20.55
CA ARG A 128 -10.94 27.47 20.55
C ARG A 128 -12.28 26.89 20.09
N LEU A 129 -12.29 26.09 19.03
CA LEU A 129 -13.50 25.43 18.52
C LEU A 129 -14.04 24.41 19.52
N ALA A 130 -13.18 23.58 20.12
CA ALA A 130 -13.57 22.60 21.13
C ALA A 130 -14.23 23.28 22.35
N SER A 131 -13.63 24.37 22.82
CA SER A 131 -14.20 25.17 23.92
C SER A 131 -15.56 25.78 23.56
N PHE A 132 -15.72 26.27 22.32
CA PHE A 132 -16.98 26.80 21.83
C PHE A 132 -18.06 25.72 21.74
N LEU A 133 -17.73 24.55 21.19
CA LEU A 133 -18.65 23.41 21.09
C LEU A 133 -19.05 22.93 22.49
N HIS A 134 -18.10 22.81 23.42
CA HIS A 134 -18.37 22.39 24.79
C HIS A 134 -19.34 23.33 25.51
N ARG A 135 -19.23 24.64 25.30
CA ARG A 135 -20.18 25.62 25.87
C ARG A 135 -21.59 25.51 25.27
N ARG A 136 -21.70 25.05 24.02
CA ARG A 136 -22.95 25.08 23.24
C ARG A 136 -23.70 23.76 23.27
N THR A 137 -23.00 22.64 23.41
CA THR A 137 -23.58 21.32 23.64
C THR A 137 -23.56 21.04 25.13
N ALA A 138 -24.69 21.28 25.81
CA ALA A 138 -24.88 20.86 27.19
C ALA A 138 -24.47 19.39 27.33
N ALA A 139 -23.43 19.14 28.12
CA ALA A 139 -22.69 17.89 28.20
C ALA A 139 -23.59 16.66 28.30
N ARG A 140 -23.85 16.03 27.16
CA ARG A 140 -24.23 14.63 27.08
C ARG A 140 -23.20 14.01 26.16
N PRO A 141 -22.52 12.92 26.55
CA PRO A 141 -21.63 12.20 25.64
C PRO A 141 -22.51 11.56 24.56
N VAL A 142 -22.90 12.34 23.57
CA VAL A 142 -23.53 11.86 22.36
C VAL A 142 -22.42 11.35 21.47
N ASN A 143 -22.51 10.08 21.09
CA ASN A 143 -21.56 9.41 20.20
C ASN A 143 -21.47 10.04 18.80
N THR A 144 -22.24 11.09 18.49
CA THR A 144 -22.21 11.73 17.18
C THR A 144 -22.63 13.20 17.28
N ASN A 145 -21.66 14.11 17.08
CA ASN A 145 -21.92 15.50 16.75
C ASN A 145 -21.89 15.64 15.22
N ARG A 146 -22.96 16.18 14.62
CA ARG A 146 -22.99 16.43 13.18
C ARG A 146 -22.43 17.81 12.89
N ILE A 147 -21.19 17.87 12.42
CA ILE A 147 -20.55 19.12 12.01
C ILE A 147 -20.56 19.18 10.48
N GLY A 148 -21.26 20.18 9.93
CA GLY A 148 -21.28 20.43 8.49
C GLY A 148 -20.30 21.54 8.13
N PHE A 149 -19.21 21.19 7.47
CA PHE A 149 -18.35 22.17 6.81
C PHE A 149 -18.73 22.24 5.33
N ARG A 150 -19.02 23.43 4.83
CA ARG A 150 -18.99 23.66 3.39
C ARG A 150 -17.53 23.85 3.02
N ARG A 151 -16.94 22.91 2.28
CA ARG A 151 -15.64 23.11 1.65
C ARG A 151 -15.78 24.31 0.71
N ASP A 152 -14.93 25.32 0.84
CA ASP A 152 -14.98 26.48 -0.06
C ASP A 152 -14.70 25.99 -1.49
N PRO A 153 -15.64 26.15 -2.45
CA PRO A 153 -15.43 25.73 -3.83
C PRO A 153 -14.39 26.58 -4.58
N ARG A 154 -13.84 27.66 -3.98
CA ARG A 154 -12.84 28.52 -4.63
C ARG A 154 -11.44 27.93 -4.76
N SER A 155 -11.18 26.71 -4.25
CA SER A 155 -9.85 26.09 -4.35
C SER A 155 -9.37 25.80 -5.78
N ASP A 156 -10.22 25.97 -6.80
CA ASP A 156 -9.87 25.84 -8.22
C ASP A 156 -9.96 27.14 -9.04
N SER A 157 -10.33 28.30 -8.47
CA SER A 157 -10.40 29.53 -9.24
C SER A 157 -10.11 30.80 -8.44
N GLU A 158 -8.87 31.29 -8.64
CA GLU A 158 -8.50 32.70 -8.81
C GLU A 158 -8.96 33.73 -7.74
N LYS A 159 -8.02 34.02 -6.83
CA LYS A 159 -7.72 35.30 -6.16
C LYS A 159 -8.87 36.29 -5.94
N GLU A 160 -9.35 36.41 -4.70
CA GLU A 160 -9.60 37.74 -4.12
C GLU A 160 -9.46 37.74 -2.59
N HIS A 161 -8.49 38.52 -2.10
CA HIS A 161 -8.15 38.75 -0.70
C HIS A 161 -9.26 39.50 0.04
N ARG A 162 -9.83 38.94 1.13
CA ARG A 162 -10.12 39.63 2.41
C ARG A 162 -10.35 38.63 3.57
N PRO A 163 -9.63 38.72 4.71
CA PRO A 163 -10.01 37.98 5.91
C PRO A 163 -11.19 38.68 6.59
N CYS A 164 -12.30 37.96 6.73
CA CYS A 164 -13.49 38.38 7.46
C CYS A 164 -13.62 37.50 8.71
N TRP A 165 -13.20 38.01 9.86
CA TRP A 165 -13.64 37.50 11.15
C TRP A 165 -13.73 38.71 12.10
N ALA A 166 -14.97 39.06 12.42
CA ALA A 166 -15.38 39.87 13.56
C ALA A 166 -16.21 38.96 14.49
#